data_AF-A0A968ZEX7-F1
#
_entry.id   AF-A0A968ZEX7-F1
#
_cell.length_a   1.000
_cell.length_b   1.000
_cell.length_c   1.000
_cell.angle_alpha   90.00
_cell.angle_beta   90.00
_cell.angle_gamma   90.00
#
_symmetry.space_group_name_H-M   'P 1'
#
loop_
_entity.id
_entity.type
_entity.pdbx_description
1 polymer ?
#
loop_
_entity_poly.entity_id
_entity_poly.type
_entity_poly.pdbx_seq_one_letter_code
_entity_poly.pdbx_strand_id
1 'polypeptide(L)' 'MKQMAKWLSYAGLMFSIVPVFLLYAGVISPDMNKALLMTGTGLWLGLAPIWLWKAQ' A
#
# COMPACT_ATOMS: atom_id res chain seq x y z
N MET A 1 -17.76 8.80 -0.80
CA MET A 1 -16.52 9.61 -0.93
C MET A 1 -15.45 9.19 0.09
N LYS A 2 -15.62 9.44 1.40
CA LYS A 2 -14.59 9.09 2.41
C LYS A 2 -14.31 7.59 2.60
N GLN A 3 -15.35 6.74 2.52
CA GLN A 3 -15.19 5.30 2.79
C GLN A 3 -14.44 4.57 1.67
N MET A 4 -14.71 4.90 0.40
CA MET A 4 -14.00 4.29 -0.74
C MET A 4 -12.52 4.67 -0.72
N ALA A 5 -12.21 5.93 -0.42
CA ALA A 5 -10.82 6.37 -0.28
C ALA A 5 -10.12 5.62 0.87
N LYS A 6 -10.76 5.46 2.04
CA LYS A 6 -10.24 4.62 3.13
C LYS A 6 -9.97 3.17 2.70
N TRP A 7 -10.89 2.52 1.98
CA TRP A 7 -10.66 1.15 1.51
C TRP A 7 -9.48 1.06 0.54
N LEU A 8 -9.35 2.05 -0.36
CA LEU A 8 -8.24 2.13 -1.28
C LEU A 8 -6.90 2.42 -0.56
N SER A 9 -6.94 3.16 0.56
CA SER A 9 -5.82 3.25 1.50
C SER A 9 -5.35 1.91 1.98
N TYR A 10 -6.29 1.15 2.56
CA TYR A 10 -5.99 -0.08 3.24
C TYR A 10 -5.51 -1.11 2.24
N ALA A 11 -6.08 -1.12 1.04
CA ALA A 11 -5.60 -1.90 -0.08
C ALA A 11 -4.15 -1.52 -0.44
N GLY A 12 -3.84 -0.23 -0.59
CA GLY A 12 -2.46 0.23 -0.86
C GLY A 12 -1.48 -0.13 0.26
N LEU A 13 -1.89 -0.01 1.52
CA LEU A 13 -1.08 -0.35 2.68
C LEU A 13 -0.82 -1.86 2.79
N MET A 14 -1.84 -2.69 2.53
CA MET A 14 -1.68 -4.14 2.42
C MET A 14 -0.78 -4.50 1.23
N PHE A 15 -0.89 -3.78 0.12
CA PHE A 15 0.00 -3.95 -1.03
C PHE A 15 1.46 -3.60 -0.71
N SER A 16 1.74 -2.78 0.30
CA SER A 16 3.12 -2.54 0.77
C SER A 16 3.61 -3.62 1.73
N ILE A 17 2.72 -4.26 2.49
CA ILE A 17 3.09 -5.17 3.57
C ILE A 17 3.15 -6.63 3.09
N VAL A 18 2.16 -7.08 2.32
CA VAL A 18 2.03 -8.45 1.81
C VAL A 18 3.23 -8.91 0.96
N PRO A 19 3.80 -8.08 0.06
CA PRO A 19 4.98 -8.47 -0.72
C PRO A 19 6.19 -8.81 0.13
N VAL A 20 6.36 -8.16 1.28
CA VAL A 20 7.46 -8.44 2.21
C VAL A 20 7.35 -9.88 2.72
N PHE A 21 6.15 -10.29 3.14
CA PHE A 21 5.90 -11.67 3.55
C PHE A 21 6.09 -12.68 2.41
N LEU A 22 5.64 -12.33 1.20
CA LEU A 22 5.84 -13.16 0.00
C LEU A 22 7.31 -13.30 -0.39
N LEU A 23 8.11 -12.25 -0.19
CA LEU A 23 9.56 -12.29 -0.42
C LEU A 23 10.23 -13.24 0.57
N TYR A 24 9.92 -13.12 1.86
CA TYR A 24 10.46 -14.02 2.88
C TYR A 24 9.96 -15.46 2.75
N ALA A 25 8.77 -15.66 2.19
CA ALA A 25 8.26 -16.97 1.81
C ALA A 25 8.88 -17.54 0.53
N GLY A 26 9.74 -16.79 -0.17
CA GLY A 26 10.38 -17.22 -1.42
C GLY A 26 9.44 -17.28 -2.64
N VAL A 27 8.26 -16.66 -2.55
CA VAL A 27 7.23 -16.70 -3.62
C VAL A 27 7.50 -15.66 -4.71
N ILE A 28 8.14 -14.54 -4.34
CA ILE A 28 8.46 -13.45 -5.28
C ILE A 28 9.95 -13.09 -5.22
N SER A 29 10.47 -12.55 -6.31
CA SER A 29 11.85 -12.08 -6.39
C SER A 29 12.06 -10.72 -5.69
N PRO A 30 13.30 -10.38 -5.27
CA PRO A 30 13.61 -9.09 -4.64
C PRO A 30 13.24 -7.88 -5.51
N ASP A 31 13.41 -7.97 -6.83
CA ASP A 31 13.05 -6.92 -7.78
C ASP A 31 11.53 -6.73 -7.86
N MET A 32 10.77 -7.82 -7.87
CA MET A 32 9.30 -7.78 -7.82
C MET A 32 8.82 -7.15 -6.51
N ASN A 33 9.43 -7.51 -5.37
CA ASN A 33 9.10 -6.94 -4.07
C ASN A 33 9.37 -5.43 -4.02
N LYS A 34 10.49 -4.96 -4.59
CA LYS A 34 10.78 -3.51 -4.69
C LYS A 34 9.74 -2.77 -5.51
N ALA A 35 9.34 -3.31 -6.67
CA ALA A 35 8.31 -2.70 -7.51
C ALA A 35 6.94 -2.64 -6.80
N LEU A 36 6.54 -3.72 -6.13
CA LEU A 36 5.31 -3.79 -5.35
C LEU A 36 5.32 -2.83 -4.15
N LEU A 37 6.44 -2.71 -3.44
CA LEU A 37 6.61 -1.76 -2.35
C LEU A 37 6.52 -0.31 -2.82
N MET A 38 7.20 0.03 -3.93
CA MET A 38 7.16 1.39 -4.49
C MET A 38 5.76 1.77 -4.95
N THR A 39 5.07 0.86 -5.65
CA THR A 39 3.71 1.10 -6.13
C THR A 39 2.72 1.19 -4.98
N GLY A 40 2.74 0.27 -4.02
CA GLY A 40 1.88 0.29 -2.83
C GLY A 40 2.10 1.54 -1.97
N THR A 41 3.37 1.94 -1.75
CA THR A 41 3.72 3.13 -0.97
C THR A 41 3.33 4.41 -1.70
N GLY A 42 3.56 4.50 -3.01
CA GLY A 42 3.13 5.64 -3.82
C GLY A 42 1.61 5.80 -3.83
N LEU A 43 0.88 4.68 -3.99
CA LEU A 43 -0.57 4.67 -3.93
C LEU A 43 -1.08 5.08 -2.55
N TRP A 44 -0.49 4.54 -1.48
CA TRP A 44 -0.83 4.90 -0.12
C TRP A 44 -0.55 6.37 0.15
N LEU A 45 0.60 6.93 -0.24
CA LEU A 45 0.93 8.34 -0.02
C LEU A 45 0.06 9.30 -0.82
N GLY A 46 -0.34 8.95 -2.04
CA GLY A 46 -1.25 9.80 -2.84
C GLY A 46 -2.67 9.81 -2.29
N LEU A 47 -3.10 8.69 -1.73
CA LEU A 47 -4.45 8.52 -1.22
C LEU A 47 -4.56 8.92 0.28
N ALA A 48 -3.51 8.70 1.09
CA ALA A 48 -3.40 9.02 2.53
C ALA A 48 -3.93 10.40 2.92
N PRO A 49 -3.50 11.48 2.27
CA PRO A 49 -3.96 12.83 2.57
C PRO A 49 -5.48 13.00 2.39
N ILE A 50 -6.11 12.24 1.48
CA ILE A 50 -7.53 12.40 1.10
C ILE A 50 -8.47 12.09 2.28
N TRP A 51 -8.09 11.20 3.22
CA TRP A 51 -8.88 10.94 4.42
C TRP A 51 -8.17 11.29 5.73
N LEU A 52 -6.83 11.32 5.79
CA LEU A 52 -6.11 11.74 6.99
C LEU A 52 -6.26 13.25 7.25
N TRP A 53 -6.42 14.07 6.20
CA TRP A 53 -6.64 15.51 6.32
C TRP A 53 -8.08 15.88 6.78
N LYS A 54 -8.75 14.99 7.50
CA LYS A 54 -9.91 15.36 8.33
C LYS A 54 -9.93 14.53 9.61
N ALA A 55 -8.79 14.52 10.31
CA ALA A 55 -8.72 14.38 11.75
C ALA A 55 -8.66 15.80 12.34
N GLN A 56 -9.83 16.46 12.37
CA GLN A 56 -10.08 17.56 13.31
C GLN A 56 -10.26 16.95 14.69
#